data_AF-G0A348-F1
#
_entry.id   AF-G0A348-F1
#
_cell.length_a   1.000
_cell.length_b   1.000
_cell.length_c   1.000
_cell.angle_alpha   90.00
_cell.angle_beta   90.00
_cell.angle_gamma   90.00
#
_symmetry.space_group_name_H-M   'P 1'
#
loop_
_entity.id
_entity.type
_entity.pdbx_description
1 polymer ?
#
loop_
_entity_poly.entity_id
_entity_poly.type
_entity_poly.pdbx_seq_one_letter_code
_entity_poly.pdbx_strand_id
1 'polypeptide(L)'
;MLIKLCEAVVDPWREIAAYQAGLTHLAGKFGATAVFVGSMRDFNQGDDVSSMFLEHYPGMTEKQLHYIVEQAQVQWPILDSLVIHRVGLVKPEDVLVVVAVWSAQRGDAFDASRFIMENLKSRAPFWKKEVLASGAERWVEKNTDGYQHQPG
;
A
#
# COMPACT_ATOMS: atom_id res chain seq x y z
N MET A 1 14.22 0.29 5.79
CA MET A 1 12.76 0.17 5.59
C MET A 1 12.02 1.18 6.45
N LEU A 2 10.90 1.70 5.95
CA LEU A 2 9.97 2.56 6.69
C LEU A 2 8.53 2.11 6.45
N ILE A 3 7.75 2.02 7.53
CA ILE A 3 6.32 1.71 7.49
C ILE A 3 5.58 2.83 8.22
N LYS A 4 4.56 3.40 7.56
CA LYS A 4 3.82 4.56 8.04
C LYS A 4 2.33 4.37 7.81
N LEU A 5 1.54 4.38 8.89
CA LEU A 5 0.09 4.60 8.83
C LEU A 5 -0.18 6.09 9.00
N CYS A 6 -1.07 6.66 8.19
CA CYS A 6 -1.39 8.08 8.26
C CYS A 6 -2.84 8.40 7.91
N GLU A 7 -3.40 9.44 8.52
CA GLU A 7 -4.74 9.93 8.18
C GLU A 7 -4.72 11.00 7.09
N ALA A 8 -3.63 11.75 6.97
CA ALA A 8 -3.50 12.84 6.01
C ALA A 8 -3.40 12.33 4.56
N VAL A 9 -3.81 13.18 3.61
CA VAL A 9 -3.61 12.94 2.18
C VAL A 9 -2.11 12.85 1.88
N VAL A 10 -1.74 11.90 1.03
CA VAL A 10 -0.37 11.58 0.68
C VAL A 10 -0.09 12.03 -0.75
N ASP A 11 0.97 12.83 -0.94
CA ASP A 11 1.63 12.97 -2.23
C ASP A 11 2.69 11.86 -2.34
N PRO A 12 2.45 10.81 -3.15
CA PRO A 12 3.30 9.63 -3.18
C PRO A 12 4.70 9.97 -3.70
N TRP A 13 4.79 10.84 -4.70
CA TRP A 13 6.05 11.17 -5.35
C TRP A 13 6.94 12.01 -4.44
N ARG A 14 6.34 12.94 -3.70
CA ARG A 14 7.06 13.72 -2.69
C ARG A 14 7.56 12.86 -1.54
N GLU A 15 6.74 11.96 -0.99
CA GLU A 15 7.15 11.07 0.11
C GLU A 15 8.27 10.12 -0.33
N ILE A 16 8.16 9.52 -1.52
CA ILE A 16 9.20 8.64 -2.09
C ILE A 16 10.51 9.42 -2.29
N ALA A 17 10.45 10.60 -2.88
CA ALA A 17 11.63 11.43 -3.12
C ALA A 17 12.30 11.85 -1.80
N ALA A 18 11.51 12.29 -0.82
CA ALA A 18 11.99 12.69 0.50
C ALA A 18 12.65 11.51 1.23
N TYR A 19 12.03 10.33 1.22
CA TYR A 19 12.59 9.13 1.83
C TYR A 19 13.90 8.71 1.14
N GLN A 20 13.91 8.63 -0.20
CA GLN A 20 15.09 8.26 -0.98
C GLN A 20 16.26 9.22 -0.75
N ALA A 21 16.01 10.53 -0.63
CA ALA A 21 17.04 11.51 -0.33
C ALA A 21 17.74 11.25 1.03
N GLY A 22 17.06 10.61 1.98
CA GLY A 22 17.63 10.17 3.25
C GLY A 22 18.49 8.91 3.16
N LEU A 23 18.40 8.13 2.07
CA LEU A 23 19.14 6.88 1.88
C LEU A 23 20.58 7.09 1.37
N THR A 24 21.28 8.09 1.91
CA THR A 24 22.64 8.48 1.48
C THR A 24 23.65 7.33 1.59
N HIS A 25 23.50 6.44 2.57
CA HIS A 25 24.32 5.24 2.76
C HIS A 25 24.14 4.17 1.66
N LEU A 26 23.11 4.31 0.83
CA LEU A 26 22.81 3.47 -0.33
C LEU A 26 23.07 4.17 -1.68
N ALA A 27 23.69 5.35 -1.68
CA ALA A 27 24.01 6.08 -2.90
C ALA A 27 24.81 5.19 -3.88
N GLY A 28 24.31 5.08 -5.12
CA GLY A 28 24.90 4.26 -6.18
C GLY A 28 24.73 2.74 -6.01
N LYS A 29 24.01 2.26 -4.98
CA LYS A 29 23.81 0.82 -4.74
C LYS A 29 22.54 0.26 -5.36
N PHE A 30 21.48 1.07 -5.45
CA PHE A 30 20.24 0.64 -6.11
C PHE A 30 20.33 0.87 -7.62
N GLY A 31 20.09 -0.20 -8.38
CA GLY A 31 19.98 -0.16 -9.85
C GLY A 31 18.53 -0.12 -10.33
N ALA A 32 17.56 -0.30 -9.43
CA ALA A 32 16.14 -0.25 -9.72
C ALA A 32 15.33 0.23 -8.51
N THR A 33 14.25 0.94 -8.80
CA THR A 33 13.18 1.27 -7.86
C THR A 33 11.85 0.87 -8.48
N ALA A 34 11.10 -0.01 -7.81
CA ALA A 34 9.73 -0.32 -8.18
C ALA A 34 8.78 0.43 -7.26
N VAL A 35 7.75 1.06 -7.83
CA VAL A 35 6.76 1.83 -7.08
C VAL A 35 5.37 1.35 -7.45
N PHE A 36 4.57 1.03 -6.45
CA PHE A 36 3.14 0.84 -6.54
C PHE A 36 2.43 1.96 -5.77
N VAL A 37 1.48 2.62 -6.44
CA VAL A 37 0.57 3.59 -5.83
C VAL A 37 -0.86 3.11 -6.08
N GLY A 38 -1.59 2.82 -5.01
CA GLY A 38 -2.99 2.46 -5.08
C GLY A 38 -3.85 3.64 -4.63
N SER A 39 -4.79 4.05 -5.48
CA SER A 39 -5.77 5.11 -5.17
C SER A 39 -7.17 4.52 -5.00
N MET A 40 -8.02 5.24 -4.25
CA MET A 40 -9.44 4.91 -4.19
C MET A 40 -10.10 5.24 -5.54
N ARG A 41 -10.91 4.30 -6.05
CA ARG A 41 -11.75 4.52 -7.23
C ARG A 41 -13.13 5.00 -6.80
N ASP A 42 -13.79 5.74 -7.68
CA ASP A 42 -15.15 6.26 -7.56
C ASP A 42 -16.25 5.18 -7.66
N PHE A 43 -15.93 4.02 -8.23
CA PHE A 43 -16.82 2.84 -8.23
C PHE A 43 -16.24 1.70 -7.38
N ASN A 44 -17.08 1.11 -6.51
CA ASN A 44 -16.78 -0.16 -5.87
C ASN A 44 -18.01 -1.08 -5.92
N GLN A 45 -17.83 -2.30 -6.42
CA GLN A 45 -18.90 -3.30 -6.59
C GLN A 45 -20.17 -2.84 -7.37
N GLY A 46 -20.03 -1.86 -8.27
CA GLY A 46 -21.13 -1.42 -9.14
C GLY A 46 -21.99 -0.27 -8.59
N ASP A 47 -21.65 0.25 -7.40
CA ASP A 47 -22.29 1.42 -6.80
C ASP A 47 -21.34 2.63 -6.80
N ASP A 48 -21.91 3.84 -6.95
CA ASP A 48 -21.20 5.10 -6.78
C ASP A 48 -20.88 5.32 -5.29
N VAL A 49 -19.60 5.28 -4.95
CA VAL A 49 -19.11 5.45 -3.57
C VAL A 49 -18.58 6.86 -3.38
N SER A 50 -19.15 7.59 -2.44
CA SER A 50 -18.76 8.98 -2.15
C SER A 50 -17.49 9.06 -1.31
N SER A 51 -17.29 8.10 -0.39
CA SER A 51 -16.11 7.98 0.46
C SER A 51 -16.05 6.63 1.15
N MET A 52 -14.89 6.30 1.70
CA MET A 52 -14.67 5.11 2.53
C MET A 52 -13.93 5.51 3.79
N PHE A 53 -14.34 4.99 4.93
CA PHE A 53 -13.60 5.06 6.18
C PHE A 53 -12.83 3.77 6.40
N LEU A 54 -11.52 3.88 6.61
CA LEU A 54 -10.60 2.77 6.84
C LEU A 54 -10.16 2.72 8.29
N GLU A 55 -10.62 1.70 9.01
CA GLU A 55 -10.20 1.41 10.36
C GLU A 55 -9.10 0.36 10.37
N HIS A 56 -8.28 0.41 11.42
CA HIS A 56 -7.19 -0.53 11.64
C HIS A 56 -7.10 -0.84 13.13
N TYR A 57 -6.46 -1.95 13.47
CA TYR A 57 -6.15 -2.28 14.87
C TYR A 57 -4.76 -1.74 15.16
N PRO A 58 -4.63 -0.70 16.02
CA PRO A 58 -3.34 -0.09 16.30
C PRO A 58 -2.36 -1.10 16.88
N GLY A 59 -1.12 -1.07 16.40
CA GLY A 59 -0.05 -1.97 16.79
C GLY A 59 -0.08 -3.33 16.08
N MET A 60 -1.24 -3.96 15.88
CA MET A 60 -1.29 -5.24 15.14
C MET A 60 -1.10 -5.02 13.64
N THR A 61 -1.71 -3.99 13.09
CA THR A 61 -1.63 -3.68 11.66
C THR A 61 -0.18 -3.38 11.26
N GLU A 62 0.49 -2.54 12.04
CA GLU A 62 1.89 -2.18 11.86
C GLU A 62 2.79 -3.42 11.98
N LYS A 63 2.60 -4.25 13.01
CA LYS A 63 3.34 -5.52 13.16
C LYS A 63 3.15 -6.43 11.94
N GLN A 64 1.93 -6.52 11.41
CA GLN A 64 1.66 -7.33 10.24
C GLN A 64 2.34 -6.77 8.99
N LEU A 65 2.31 -5.45 8.78
CA LEU A 65 3.02 -4.80 7.67
C LEU A 65 4.54 -5.01 7.80
N HIS A 66 5.10 -4.86 9.00
CA HIS A 66 6.50 -5.14 9.30
C HIS A 66 6.85 -6.58 8.92
N TYR A 67 6.07 -7.54 9.40
CA TYR A 67 6.26 -8.94 9.07
C TYR A 67 6.23 -9.21 7.56
N ILE A 68 5.28 -8.63 6.82
CA ILE A 68 5.19 -8.79 5.36
C ILE A 68 6.46 -8.28 4.67
N VAL A 69 6.97 -7.11 5.06
CA VAL A 69 8.19 -6.54 4.47
C VAL A 69 9.41 -7.37 4.83
N GLU A 70 9.51 -7.88 6.06
CA GLU A 70 10.57 -8.80 6.47
C GLU A 70 10.54 -10.10 5.64
N GLN A 71 9.37 -10.66 5.36
CA GLN A 71 9.25 -11.84 4.49
C GLN A 71 9.68 -11.55 3.05
N ALA A 72 9.50 -10.32 2.56
CA ALA A 72 10.02 -9.93 1.25
C ALA A 72 11.56 -9.84 1.26
N GLN A 73 12.15 -9.28 2.33
CA GLN A 73 13.60 -9.19 2.49
C GLN A 73 14.29 -10.56 2.60
N VAL A 74 13.60 -11.57 3.13
CA VAL A 74 14.11 -12.96 3.17
C VAL A 74 14.14 -13.59 1.77
N GLN A 75 13.18 -13.24 0.91
CA GLN A 75 13.04 -13.85 -0.42
C GLN A 75 13.86 -13.13 -1.51
N TRP A 76 14.00 -11.81 -1.42
CA TRP A 76 14.68 -11.00 -2.42
C TRP A 76 15.72 -10.08 -1.79
N PRO A 77 16.88 -9.86 -2.43
CA PRO A 77 17.94 -8.98 -1.95
C PRO A 77 17.59 -7.50 -2.16
N ILE A 78 16.50 -7.03 -1.54
CA ILE A 78 16.10 -5.63 -1.56
C ILE A 78 16.99 -4.81 -0.61
N LEU A 79 17.33 -3.59 -1.02
CA LEU A 79 18.19 -2.69 -0.25
C LEU A 79 17.39 -1.87 0.75
N ASP A 80 16.22 -1.39 0.34
CA ASP A 80 15.29 -0.68 1.21
C ASP A 80 13.84 -0.78 0.67
N SER A 81 12.88 -0.43 1.51
CA SER A 81 11.47 -0.36 1.17
C SER A 81 10.74 0.71 1.98
N LEU A 82 9.73 1.31 1.37
CA LEU A 82 8.82 2.28 1.96
C LEU A 82 7.39 1.77 1.78
N VAL A 83 6.65 1.65 2.88
CA VAL A 83 5.22 1.34 2.86
C VAL A 83 4.47 2.44 3.60
N ILE A 84 3.61 3.15 2.88
CA ILE A 84 2.69 4.13 3.46
C ILE A 84 1.27 3.65 3.20
N HIS A 85 0.43 3.62 4.23
CA HIS A 85 -0.98 3.29 4.07
C HIS A 85 -1.86 4.33 4.77
N ARG A 86 -2.91 4.78 4.08
CA ARG A 86 -3.90 5.69 4.64
C ARG A 86 -4.93 4.96 5.50
N VAL A 87 -5.32 5.60 6.59
CA VAL A 87 -6.43 5.21 7.46
C VAL A 87 -7.36 6.40 7.65
N GLY A 88 -8.53 6.18 8.25
CA GLY A 88 -9.55 7.21 8.39
C GLY A 88 -10.31 7.46 7.09
N LEU A 89 -10.76 8.70 6.88
CA LEU A 89 -11.62 9.05 5.74
C LEU A 89 -10.81 9.17 4.44
N VAL A 90 -11.21 8.40 3.43
CA VAL A 90 -10.62 8.37 2.09
C VAL A 90 -11.70 8.67 1.06
N LYS A 91 -11.38 9.53 0.09
CA LYS A 91 -12.28 9.91 -1.00
C LYS A 91 -11.77 9.36 -2.33
N PRO A 92 -12.61 9.29 -3.37
CA PRO A 92 -12.14 8.96 -4.72
C PRO A 92 -10.91 9.79 -5.11
N GLU A 93 -10.00 9.18 -5.88
CA GLU A 93 -8.69 9.71 -6.31
C GLU A 93 -7.64 9.85 -5.20
N ASP A 94 -8.01 9.83 -3.92
CA ASP A 94 -7.04 9.85 -2.83
C ASP A 94 -6.09 8.65 -2.95
N VAL A 95 -4.80 8.91 -2.78
CA VAL A 95 -3.78 7.86 -2.65
C VAL A 95 -4.01 7.14 -1.33
N LEU A 96 -4.23 5.84 -1.44
CA LEU A 96 -4.53 4.96 -0.32
C LEU A 96 -3.29 4.23 0.18
N VAL A 97 -2.45 3.76 -0.72
CA VAL A 97 -1.27 2.96 -0.39
C VAL A 97 -0.13 3.29 -1.32
N VAL A 98 1.07 3.36 -0.75
CA VAL A 98 2.34 3.50 -1.46
C VAL A 98 3.25 2.37 -1.02
N VAL A 99 3.79 1.63 -1.99
CA VAL A 99 4.87 0.66 -1.78
C VAL A 99 5.99 1.04 -2.73
N ALA A 100 7.16 1.40 -2.19
CA ALA A 100 8.37 1.59 -2.99
C ALA A 100 9.44 0.62 -2.52
N VAL A 101 10.13 -0.02 -3.45
CA VAL A 101 11.21 -0.99 -3.18
C VAL A 101 12.43 -0.60 -3.99
N TRP A 102 13.57 -0.46 -3.31
CA TRP A 102 14.87 -0.21 -3.91
C TRP A 102 15.67 -1.51 -3.92
N SER A 103 16.23 -1.88 -5.08
CA SER A 103 17.08 -3.07 -5.23
C SER A 103 18.23 -2.80 -6.21
N ALA A 104 19.27 -3.62 -6.15
CA ALA A 104 20.32 -3.65 -7.16
C ALA A 104 19.78 -4.11 -8.52
N GLN A 105 18.81 -5.05 -8.54
CA GLN A 105 18.25 -5.62 -9.76
C GLN A 105 16.76 -5.35 -9.89
N ARG A 106 16.32 -5.09 -11.14
CA ARG A 106 14.92 -4.77 -11.45
C ARG A 106 13.94 -5.92 -11.15
N GLY A 107 14.36 -7.17 -11.34
CA GLY A 107 13.51 -8.33 -11.08
C GLY A 107 13.09 -8.37 -9.61
N ASP A 108 14.07 -8.32 -8.71
CA ASP A 108 13.85 -8.28 -7.26
C ASP A 108 12.97 -7.10 -6.83
N ALA A 109 13.16 -5.92 -7.42
CA ALA A 109 12.33 -4.75 -7.10
C ALA A 109 10.85 -4.99 -7.46
N PHE A 110 10.58 -5.50 -8.67
CA PHE A 110 9.22 -5.80 -9.11
C PHE A 110 8.58 -6.90 -8.26
N ASP A 111 9.28 -8.02 -8.07
CA ASP A 111 8.73 -9.18 -7.39
C ASP A 111 8.47 -8.89 -5.90
N ALA A 112 9.39 -8.23 -5.22
CA ALA A 112 9.20 -7.84 -3.83
C ALA A 112 8.08 -6.80 -3.68
N SER A 113 8.00 -5.79 -4.57
CA SER A 113 6.91 -4.80 -4.52
C SER A 113 5.55 -5.46 -4.73
N ARG A 114 5.44 -6.41 -5.66
CA ARG A 114 4.23 -7.19 -5.90
C ARG A 114 3.88 -8.05 -4.69
N PHE A 115 4.85 -8.78 -4.15
CA PHE A 115 4.66 -9.63 -2.98
C PHE A 115 4.12 -8.84 -1.78
N ILE A 116 4.72 -7.67 -1.48
CA ILE A 116 4.26 -6.81 -0.38
C ILE A 116 2.80 -6.41 -0.60
N MET A 117 2.44 -5.98 -1.82
CA MET A 117 1.08 -5.52 -2.11
C MET A 117 0.03 -6.64 -2.00
N GLU A 118 0.30 -7.83 -2.55
CA GLU A 118 -0.64 -8.96 -2.47
C GLU A 118 -0.83 -9.44 -1.03
N ASN A 119 0.24 -9.46 -0.23
CA ASN A 119 0.14 -9.82 1.18
C ASN A 119 -0.53 -8.72 2.02
N LEU A 120 -0.35 -7.44 1.69
CA LEU A 120 -1.07 -6.35 2.35
C LEU A 120 -2.58 -6.51 2.13
N LYS A 121 -3.02 -6.75 0.88
CA LYS A 121 -4.45 -6.95 0.56
C LYS A 121 -5.07 -8.13 1.31
N SER A 122 -4.34 -9.24 1.41
CA SER A 122 -4.89 -10.49 1.94
C SER A 122 -4.73 -10.66 3.44
N ARG A 123 -3.72 -10.01 4.06
CA ARG A 123 -3.34 -10.28 5.46
C ARG A 123 -3.42 -9.07 6.39
N ALA A 124 -3.41 -7.83 5.88
CA ALA A 124 -3.47 -6.67 6.76
C ALA A 124 -4.91 -6.46 7.28
N PRO A 125 -5.11 -6.36 8.61
CA PRO A 125 -6.43 -6.23 9.20
C PRO A 125 -6.94 -4.79 9.09
N PHE A 126 -7.49 -4.46 7.91
CA PHE A 126 -8.22 -3.22 7.69
C PHE A 126 -9.72 -3.50 7.61
N TRP A 127 -10.52 -2.65 8.25
CA TRP A 127 -11.98 -2.68 8.13
C TRP A 127 -12.42 -1.48 7.30
N LYS A 128 -13.26 -1.76 6.30
CA LYS A 128 -13.74 -0.74 5.35
C LYS A 128 -15.21 -0.47 5.62
N LYS A 129 -15.53 0.80 5.81
CA LYS A 129 -16.90 1.29 5.88
C LYS A 129 -17.13 2.25 4.71
N GLU A 130 -18.02 1.89 3.80
CA GLU A 130 -18.34 2.71 2.63
C GLU A 130 -19.50 3.65 2.91
N VAL A 131 -19.44 4.85 2.36
CA VAL A 131 -20.55 5.81 2.33
C VAL A 131 -20.99 5.97 0.88
N LEU A 132 -22.21 5.52 0.58
CA LEU A 132 -22.81 5.61 -0.75
C LEU A 132 -23.21 7.05 -1.08
N ALA A 133 -23.42 7.36 -2.37
CA ALA A 133 -23.91 8.67 -2.80
C ALA A 133 -25.25 9.08 -2.16
N SER A 134 -26.07 8.11 -1.74
CA SER A 134 -27.33 8.33 -1.01
C SER A 134 -27.14 8.75 0.46
N GLY A 135 -25.91 8.70 0.98
CA GLY A 135 -25.59 8.89 2.40
C GLY A 135 -25.75 7.64 3.27
N ALA A 136 -26.16 6.51 2.69
CA ALA A 136 -26.20 5.22 3.40
C ALA A 136 -24.78 4.70 3.66
N GLU A 137 -24.59 4.06 4.81
CA GLU A 137 -23.31 3.49 5.22
C GLU A 137 -23.38 1.95 5.25
N ARG A 138 -22.31 1.28 4.79
CA ARG A 138 -22.19 -0.19 4.90
C ARG A 138 -20.78 -0.62 5.28
N TRP A 139 -20.67 -1.68 6.08
CA TRP A 139 -19.41 -2.36 6.32
C TRP A 139 -19.13 -3.35 5.19
N VAL A 140 -17.90 -3.37 4.69
CA VAL A 140 -17.47 -4.33 3.69
C VAL A 140 -16.97 -5.58 4.40
N GLU A 141 -17.75 -6.65 4.37
CA GLU A 141 -17.48 -7.89 5.12
C GLU A 141 -16.33 -8.72 4.54
N LYS A 142 -15.97 -8.53 3.26
CA LYS A 142 -14.87 -9.25 2.60
C LYS A 142 -13.82 -8.29 2.06
N ASN A 143 -12.57 -8.52 2.45
CA ASN A 143 -11.44 -7.97 1.74
C ASN A 143 -11.47 -8.43 0.28
N THR A 144 -11.16 -7.52 -0.64
CA THR A 144 -11.05 -7.85 -2.06
C THR A 144 -9.96 -8.91 -2.22
N ASP A 145 -10.26 -9.99 -2.92
CA ASP A 145 -9.26 -11.01 -3.25
C ASP A 145 -8.05 -10.35 -3.94
N GLY A 146 -6.86 -10.91 -3.72
CA GLY A 146 -5.64 -10.49 -4.42
C GLY A 146 -5.83 -10.52 -5.94
N TYR A 147 -4.98 -9.80 -6.68
CA TYR A 147 -5.14 -9.71 -8.14
C TYR A 147 -5.09 -11.11 -8.77
N GLN A 148 -6.22 -11.57 -9.30
CA GLN A 148 -6.30 -12.75 -10.17
C GLN A 148 -6.17 -12.27 -11.60
N HIS A 149 -5.10 -12.67 -12.27
CA HIS A 149 -4.94 -12.42 -13.70
C HIS A 149 -6.02 -13.20 -14.45
N GLN A 150 -7.00 -12.49 -15.03
CA GLN A 150 -7.89 -13.08 -16.02
C GLN A 150 -7.22 -12.94 -17.38
N PRO A 151 -6.82 -14.04 -18.05
CA PRO A 151 -6.37 -13.96 -19.43
C PRO A 151 -7.54 -13.48 -20.31
N GLY A 152 -7.23 -12.52 -21.18
CA GLY A 152 -8.16 -12.04 -22.21
C GLY A 152 -8.32 -13.00 -23.37
#